data_AF-A0A0V8EV84-F1
#
_entry.id   AF-A0A0V8EV84-F1
#
_cell.length_a   1.000
_cell.length_b   1.000
_cell.length_c   1.000
_cell.angle_alpha   90.00
_cell.angle_beta   90.00
_cell.angle_gamma   90.00
#
_symmetry.space_group_name_H-M   'P 1'
#
loop_
_entity.id
_entity.type
_entity.pdbx_description
1 polymer ?
#
loop_
_entity_poly.entity_id
_entity_poly.type
_entity_poly.pdbx_seq_one_letter_code
_entity_poly.pdbx_strand_id
1 'polypeptide(L)' 'MKGLTLSEVASRYSISERTVRNHTNPTRKQVKEIITRATETMNGIDRKEEIECQ' A
#
# COMPACT_ATOMS: atom_id res chain seq x y z
N MET A 1 0.96 -11.71 10.48
CA MET A 1 2.23 -11.07 10.92
C MET A 1 1.92 -9.99 11.93
N LYS A 2 2.64 -9.91 13.05
CA LYS A 2 2.57 -8.72 13.92
C LYS A 2 3.34 -7.58 13.24
N GLY A 3 2.77 -6.39 13.19
CA GLY A 3 3.49 -5.20 12.73
C GLY A 3 4.62 -4.87 13.69
N LEU A 4 5.80 -4.50 13.16
CA LEU A 4 6.92 -4.01 13.97
C LEU A 4 6.71 -2.53 14.28
N THR A 5 7.08 -2.12 15.49
CA THR A 5 7.11 -0.70 15.82
C THR A 5 8.25 0.00 15.08
N LEU A 6 8.13 1.31 14.90
CA LEU A 6 9.12 2.11 14.20
C LEU A 6 10.49 2.08 14.92
N SER A 7 10.46 2.04 16.25
CA SER A 7 11.65 1.93 17.11
C SER A 7 12.30 0.55 17.00
N GLU A 8 11.52 -0.54 16.88
CA GLU A 8 12.09 -1.88 16.63
C GLU A 8 12.78 -1.97 15.28
N VAL A 9 12.20 -1.37 14.24
CA VAL A 9 12.84 -1.33 12.92
C VAL A 9 14.11 -0.49 12.97
N ALA A 10 14.06 0.68 13.61
CA ALA A 10 15.21 1.54 13.81
C ALA A 10 16.35 0.82 14.54
N SER A 11 16.03 0.11 15.63
CA SER A 11 16.99 -0.64 16.45
C SER A 11 17.64 -1.79 15.67
N ARG A 12 16.86 -2.61 14.96
CA ARG A 12 17.37 -3.77 14.20
C ARG A 12 18.38 -3.39 13.12
N TYR A 13 18.17 -2.26 12.47
CA TYR A 13 19.02 -1.81 11.37
C TYR A 13 20.00 -0.72 11.80
N SER A 14 20.09 -0.39 13.09
CA SER A 14 20.95 0.69 13.61
C SER A 14 20.78 2.02 12.85
N ILE A 15 19.55 2.35 12.49
CA ILE A 15 19.19 3.56 11.75
C ILE A 15 18.24 4.42 12.57
N SER A 16 18.19 5.71 12.24
CA SER A 16 17.22 6.60 12.88
C SER A 16 15.78 6.26 12.44
N GLU A 17 14.83 6.49 13.35
CA GLU A 17 13.40 6.45 13.04
C GLU A 17 13.03 7.33 11.84
N ARG A 18 13.71 8.47 11.69
CA ARG A 18 13.53 9.38 10.56
C ARG A 18 13.90 8.70 9.24
N THR A 19 15.00 7.95 9.22
CA THR A 19 15.43 7.17 8.04
C THR A 19 14.41 6.09 7.70
N VAL A 20 13.89 5.37 8.70
CA VAL A 20 12.82 4.38 8.50
C VAL A 20 11.59 5.02 7.85
N ARG A 21 11.12 6.17 8.37
CA ARG A 21 9.99 6.90 7.78
C ARG A 21 10.26 7.36 6.37
N ASN A 22 11.43 7.94 6.10
CA ASN A 22 11.79 8.42 4.77
C ASN A 22 11.81 7.31 3.73
N HIS A 23 12.25 6.10 4.12
CA HIS A 23 12.25 4.94 3.23
C HIS A 23 10.87 4.29 3.10
N THR A 24 10.09 4.22 4.19
CA THR A 24 8.79 3.54 4.21
C THR A 24 7.66 4.38 3.61
N ASN A 25 7.73 5.72 3.72
CA ASN A 25 6.71 6.64 3.22
C ASN A 25 6.47 6.52 1.70
N PRO A 26 7.50 6.50 0.84
CA PRO A 26 7.34 6.25 -0.60
C PRO A 26 6.67 4.93 -0.89
N THR A 27 7.12 3.84 -0.26
CA THR A 27 6.55 2.49 -0.45
C THR A 27 5.08 2.45 -0.05
N ARG A 28 4.73 3.04 1.10
CA ARG A 28 3.33 3.13 1.56
C ARG A 28 2.46 3.91 0.57
N LYS A 29 2.98 5.00 -0.01
CA LYS A 29 2.27 5.79 -1.02
C LYS A 29 2.01 4.95 -2.28
N GLN A 30 3.03 4.28 -2.81
CA GLN A 30 2.91 3.44 -4.01
C GLN A 30 1.91 2.30 -3.81
N VAL A 31 1.99 1.58 -2.68
CA VAL A 31 1.05 0.49 -2.37
C VAL A 31 -0.39 1.00 -2.33
N LYS A 32 -0.62 2.17 -1.71
CA LYS A 32 -1.97 2.76 -1.66
C LYS A 32 -2.49 3.07 -3.07
N GLU A 33 -1.65 3.67 -3.93
CA GLU A 33 -2.03 3.96 -5.32
C GLU A 33 -2.33 2.70 -6.14
N ILE A 34 -1.53 1.63 -5.98
CA ILE A 34 -1.77 0.34 -6.64
C ILE A 34 -3.11 -0.24 -6.21
N ILE A 35 -3.39 -0.25 -4.91
CA ILE A 35 -4.68 -0.74 -4.38
C ILE A 35 -5.82 0.09 -4.94
N THR A 36 -5.72 1.43 -4.92
CA THR A 36 -6.75 2.31 -5.47
C THR A 36 -7.01 2.01 -6.95
N ARG A 37 -5.96 1.94 -7.78
CA ARG A 37 -6.10 1.61 -9.21
C ARG A 37 -6.69 0.22 -9.43
N ALA A 38 -6.29 -0.77 -8.63
CA ALA A 38 -6.82 -2.12 -8.72
C ALA A 38 -8.32 -2.15 -8.36
N THR A 39 -8.73 -1.48 -7.29
CA THR A 39 -10.15 -1.35 -6.90
C THR A 39 -10.96 -0.61 -7.96
N GLU A 40 -10.45 0.49 -8.50
CA GLU A 40 -11.12 1.23 -9.59
C GLU A 40 -11.27 0.39 -10.86
N THR A 41 -10.24 -0.38 -11.21
CA THR A 41 -10.27 -1.27 -12.37
C THR A 41 -11.28 -2.39 -12.15
N MET A 42 -11.28 -3.03 -10.99
CA MET A 42 -12.22 -4.10 -10.63
C MET A 42 -13.67 -3.60 -10.65
N ASN A 43 -13.96 -2.48 -9.99
CA ASN A 43 -15.29 -1.83 -10.02
C ASN A 43 -15.70 -1.34 -11.43
N GLY A 44 -14.74 -1.17 -12.34
CA GLY A 44 -14.98 -0.84 -13.75
C GLY A 44 -15.24 -2.07 -14.62
N ILE A 45 -14.69 -3.23 -14.25
CA ILE A 45 -14.93 -4.53 -14.90
C ILE A 45 -16.32 -5.04 -14.51
N ASP A 46 -16.67 -5.01 -13.21
CA ASP A 46 -17.98 -5.46 -12.72
C ASP A 46 -19.14 -4.71 -13.42
N ARG A 47 -18.99 -3.38 -13.63
CA ARG A 47 -19.97 -2.56 -14.36
C ARG A 47 -20.04 -2.83 -15.86
N LYS A 48 -19.00 -3.42 -16.46
CA LYS A 48 -19.00 -3.77 -17.90
C LYS A 48 -19.74 -5.10 -18.13
N GLU A 49 -19.58 -6.07 -17.22
CA GLU A 49 -20.33 -7.34 -17.27
C GLU A 49 -21.84 -7.13 -17.07
N GLU A 50 -22.26 -6.21 -16.18
CA GLU A 50 -23.69 -5.90 -16.00
C GLU A 50 -24.35 -5.31 -17.26
N ILE A 51 -23.62 -4.57 -18.09
CA ILE A 51 -24.14 -3.96 -19.32
C ILE A 51 -24.18 -4.97 -20.47
N GLU A 52 -23.26 -5.94 -20.53
CA GLU A 52 -23.28 -7.00 -21.56
C GLU A 52 -24.34 -8.09 -21.29
N CYS A 53 -24.79 -8.26 -20.04
CA CYS A 53 -25.81 -9.25 -19.67
C CYS A 53 -27.27 -8.73 -19.73
N GLN A 54 -27.51 -7.48 -20.16
CA GLN A 54 -28.86 -6.92 -20.39
C GLN A 54 -29.23 -6.93 -21.87
#